data_AF-A0A5B7TD17-F1
#
_entry.id   AF-A0A5B7TD17-F1
#
_cell.length_a   1.000
_cell.length_b   1.000
_cell.length_c   1.000
_cell.angle_alpha   90.00
_cell.angle_beta   90.00
_cell.angle_gamma   90.00
#
_symmetry.space_group_name_H-M   'P 1'
#
loop_
_entity.id
_entity.type
_entity.pdbx_description
1 polymer ?
#
loop_
_entity_poly.entity_id
_entity_poly.type
_entity_poly.pdbx_seq_one_letter_code
_entity_poly.pdbx_strand_id
1 'polypeptide(L)'
;MKIDMNINRVINIYSKNLNISKTNENKISLNDCIEISKEGRELQKYIDLAKNTEIKNGRVDEIKRLIDEGNYNFNAEELAKSIMEYIKECDK
;
A
#
# COMPACT_ATOMS: atom_id res chain seq x y z
N MET A 1 60.02 -0.59 -38.37
CA MET A 1 58.99 -0.16 -37.41
C MET A 1 59.69 0.52 -36.24
N LYS A 2 59.60 1.85 -36.11
CA LYS A 2 60.21 2.59 -34.98
C LYS A 2 59.19 2.62 -33.85
N ILE A 3 59.50 2.00 -32.72
CA ILE A 3 58.66 2.05 -31.52
C ILE A 3 59.03 3.34 -30.79
N ASP A 4 58.16 4.34 -30.87
CA ASP A 4 58.28 5.56 -30.08
C ASP A 4 57.90 5.24 -28.63
N MET A 5 58.91 5.03 -27.77
CA MET A 5 58.76 4.77 -26.34
C MET A 5 58.47 6.08 -25.61
N ASN A 6 57.28 6.63 -25.84
CA ASN A 6 56.82 7.78 -25.06
C ASN A 6 56.49 7.30 -23.64
N ILE A 7 57.44 7.47 -22.73
CA ILE A 7 57.38 7.03 -21.32
C ILE A 7 56.11 7.54 -20.62
N ASN A 8 55.66 8.75 -20.93
CA ASN A 8 54.44 9.33 -20.37
C ASN A 8 53.18 8.55 -20.78
N ARG A 9 53.15 8.04 -22.02
CA ARG A 9 52.04 7.21 -22.51
C ARG A 9 51.97 5.88 -21.77
N VAL A 10 53.12 5.25 -21.50
CA VAL A 10 53.20 3.97 -20.77
C VAL A 10 52.74 4.16 -19.32
N ILE A 11 53.20 5.23 -18.66
CA ILE A 11 52.79 5.59 -17.30
C ILE A 11 51.29 5.84 -17.22
N ASN A 12 50.72 6.57 -18.17
CA ASN A 12 49.29 6.88 -18.22
C ASN A 12 48.42 5.63 -18.43
N ILE A 13 48.89 4.66 -19.23
CA ILE A 13 48.20 3.38 -19.40
C ILE A 13 48.24 2.58 -18.10
N TYR A 14 49.38 2.55 -17.41
CA TYR A 14 49.53 1.80 -16.16
C TYR A 14 48.65 2.40 -15.04
N SER A 15 48.65 3.72 -14.88
CA SER A 15 47.82 4.41 -13.88
C SER A 15 46.33 4.36 -14.21
N LYS A 16 45.94 4.33 -15.49
CA LYS A 16 44.54 4.11 -15.88
C LYS A 16 44.09 2.69 -15.52
N ASN A 17 44.91 1.67 -15.75
CA ASN A 17 44.58 0.27 -15.42
C ASN A 17 44.51 0.00 -13.91
N LEU A 18 45.32 0.70 -13.10
CA LEU A 18 45.26 0.64 -11.62
C LEU A 18 43.91 1.11 -11.05
N ASN A 19 43.21 2.01 -11.75
CA ASN A 19 41.92 2.54 -11.30
C ASN A 19 40.71 1.73 -11.79
N ILE A 20 40.89 0.80 -12.74
CA ILE A 20 39.79 -0.02 -13.27
C ILE A 20 39.40 -1.15 -12.28
N SER A 21 40.33 -1.56 -11.41
CA SER A 21 40.07 -2.61 -10.39
C SER A 21 39.38 -2.10 -9.12
N LYS A 22 39.07 -0.81 -8.99
CA LYS A 22 38.25 -0.28 -7.89
C LYS A 22 36.79 -0.20 -8.31
N THR A 23 36.20 -1.32 -8.68
CA THR A 23 34.76 -1.48 -8.50
C THR A 23 34.54 -1.50 -7.00
N ASN A 24 34.14 -0.37 -6.43
CA ASN A 24 33.58 -0.34 -5.09
C ASN A 24 32.29 -1.17 -5.14
N GLU A 25 32.41 -2.48 -4.98
CA GLU A 25 31.30 -3.32 -4.59
C GLU A 25 30.87 -2.81 -3.22
N ASN A 26 29.89 -1.91 -3.23
CA ASN A 26 29.16 -1.55 -2.04
C ASN A 26 28.60 -2.87 -1.50
N LYS A 27 29.27 -3.46 -0.50
CA LYS A 27 28.76 -4.61 0.23
C LYS A 27 27.40 -4.18 0.77
N ILE A 28 26.34 -4.66 0.13
CA ILE A 28 24.98 -4.50 0.63
C ILE A 28 24.97 -5.31 1.92
N SER A 29 24.94 -4.61 3.05
CA SER A 29 24.74 -5.22 4.35
C SER A 29 23.34 -5.80 4.36
N LEU A 30 23.24 -7.12 4.18
CA LEU A 30 22.00 -7.86 4.36
C LEU A 30 21.71 -7.89 5.87
N ASN A 31 21.01 -6.86 6.34
CA ASN A 31 20.48 -6.82 7.68
C ASN A 31 19.11 -7.48 7.67
N ASP A 32 18.71 -8.11 8.78
CA ASP A 32 17.36 -8.63 8.93
C ASP A 32 16.36 -7.48 8.82
N CYS A 33 15.48 -7.55 7.83
CA CYS A 33 14.44 -6.56 7.58
C CYS A 33 13.06 -7.21 7.75
N ILE A 34 12.20 -6.59 8.55
CA ILE A 34 10.78 -6.96 8.61
C ILE A 34 10.08 -6.17 7.49
N GLU A 35 9.74 -6.86 6.40
CA GLU A 35 9.03 -6.25 5.28
C GLU A 35 7.54 -6.62 5.31
N ILE A 36 6.69 -5.58 5.34
CA ILE A 36 5.28 -5.72 5.03
C ILE A 36 5.13 -5.77 3.51
N SER A 37 4.35 -6.74 3.01
CA SER A 37 4.05 -6.85 1.58
C SER A 37 3.51 -5.52 1.04
N LYS A 38 3.82 -5.20 -0.23
CA LYS A 38 3.39 -3.95 -0.84
C LYS A 38 1.86 -3.83 -0.80
N GLU A 39 1.19 -4.96 -0.99
CA GLU A 39 -0.25 -5.14 -0.95
C GLU A 39 -0.80 -4.88 0.46
N GLY A 40 -0.16 -5.42 1.50
CA GLY A 40 -0.55 -5.21 2.89
C GLY A 40 -0.42 -3.75 3.31
N ARG A 41 0.61 -3.06 2.82
CA ARG A 41 0.78 -1.62 3.06
C ARG A 41 -0.32 -0.78 2.43
N GLU A 42 -0.73 -1.11 1.20
CA GLU A 42 -1.85 -0.41 0.55
C GLU A 42 -3.18 -0.69 1.26
N LEU A 43 -3.45 -1.94 1.65
CA LEU A 43 -4.64 -2.29 2.43
C LEU A 43 -4.73 -1.52 3.75
N GLN A 44 -3.61 -1.38 4.47
CA GLN A 44 -3.56 -0.63 5.72
C GLN A 44 -4.02 0.83 5.53
N LYS A 45 -3.61 1.49 4.43
CA LYS A 45 -4.04 2.86 4.12
C LYS A 45 -5.55 2.97 3.97
N TYR A 46 -6.18 2.03 3.27
CA TYR A 46 -7.62 2.02 3.08
C TYR A 46 -8.39 1.73 4.37
N ILE A 47 -7.84 0.85 5.23
CA ILE A 47 -8.40 0.57 6.55
C ILE A 47 -8.33 1.82 7.43
N ASP A 48 -7.20 2.53 7.44
CA ASP A 48 -7.03 3.75 8.21
C ASP A 48 -7.93 4.88 7.69
N LEU A 49 -8.11 5.00 6.37
CA LEU A 49 -9.10 5.89 5.77
C LEU A 49 -10.52 5.53 6.21
N ALA A 50 -10.91 4.24 6.18
CA ALA A 50 -12.23 3.79 6.58
C ALA A 50 -12.51 4.06 8.07
N LYS A 51 -11.52 3.86 8.95
CA LYS A 51 -11.64 4.14 10.39
C LYS A 51 -11.78 5.63 10.70
N ASN A 52 -11.08 6.48 9.95
CA ASN A 52 -11.09 7.93 10.15
C ASN A 52 -12.17 8.64 9.32
N THR A 53 -12.86 7.91 8.44
CA THR A 53 -14.04 8.43 7.76
C THR A 53 -15.17 8.40 8.77
N GLU A 54 -15.62 9.58 9.21
CA GLU A 54 -16.87 9.69 9.95
C GLU A 54 -17.97 8.99 9.15
N ILE A 55 -18.53 7.92 9.71
CA ILE A 55 -19.74 7.29 9.17
C ILE A 55 -20.76 8.41 9.11
N LYS A 56 -21.12 8.83 7.89
CA LYS A 56 -22.14 9.87 7.70
C LYS A 56 -23.44 9.35 8.29
N ASN A 57 -23.69 9.71 9.54
CA ASN A 57 -24.89 9.34 10.30
C ASN A 57 -26.14 10.01 9.74
N GLY A 58 -26.07 10.77 8.64
CA GLY A 58 -27.21 11.49 8.06
C GLY A 58 -28.46 10.63 7.90
N ARG A 59 -28.34 9.38 7.44
CA ARG A 59 -29.49 8.47 7.34
C ARG A 59 -29.99 8.00 8.71
N VAL A 60 -29.09 7.78 9.67
CA VAL A 60 -29.44 7.41 11.05
C VAL A 60 -30.17 8.56 11.75
N ASP A 61 -29.66 9.77 11.60
CA ASP A 61 -30.23 10.98 12.22
C ASP A 61 -31.56 11.37 11.57
N GLU A 62 -31.69 11.20 10.26
CA GLU A 62 -32.96 11.32 9.54
C GLU A 62 -34.00 10.32 10.05
N ILE A 63 -33.63 9.03 10.18
CA ILE A 63 -34.52 7.99 10.70
C ILE A 63 -34.94 8.31 12.14
N LYS A 64 -34.00 8.70 13.01
CA LYS A 64 -34.30 9.12 14.39
C LYS A 64 -35.33 10.25 14.41
N ARG A 65 -35.13 11.29 13.59
CA ARG A 65 -36.07 12.41 13.48
C ARG A 65 -37.46 11.95 13.02
N LEU A 66 -37.54 11.10 11.99
CA LEU A 66 -38.82 10.58 11.50
C LEU A 66 -39.55 9.72 12.56
N ILE A 67 -38.81 8.99 13.39
CA ILE A 67 -39.37 8.24 14.52
C ILE A 67 -39.91 9.20 15.59
N ASP A 68 -39.13 10.23 15.96
CA ASP A 68 -39.54 11.23 16.95
C ASP A 68 -40.79 12.02 16.49
N GLU A 69 -40.88 12.32 15.19
CA GLU A 69 -42.04 12.96 14.55
C GLU A 69 -43.23 12.00 14.37
N GLY A 70 -43.07 10.71 14.63
CA GLY A 70 -44.09 9.68 14.44
C GLY A 70 -44.44 9.40 12.97
N ASN A 71 -43.65 9.88 12.02
CA ASN A 71 -43.88 9.77 10.57
C ASN A 71 -42.95 8.73 9.90
N TYR A 72 -42.33 7.86 10.69
CA TYR A 72 -41.51 6.78 10.15
C TYR A 72 -42.40 5.67 9.58
N ASN A 73 -42.58 5.66 8.26
CA ASN A 73 -43.29 4.62 7.54
C ASN A 73 -42.31 3.53 7.08
N PHE A 74 -42.43 2.32 7.63
CA PHE A 74 -41.65 1.18 7.18
C PHE A 74 -42.42 0.38 6.12
N ASN A 75 -41.69 -0.17 5.14
CA ASN A 75 -42.26 -1.10 4.18
C ASN A 75 -42.20 -2.53 4.75
N ALA A 76 -43.36 -3.14 4.96
CA ALA A 76 -43.47 -4.49 5.50
C ALA A 76 -42.84 -5.57 4.59
N GLU A 77 -42.88 -5.37 3.27
CA GLU A 77 -42.29 -6.30 2.31
C GLU A 77 -40.76 -6.29 2.38
N GLU A 78 -40.16 -5.09 2.46
CA GLU A 78 -38.71 -4.95 2.64
C GLU A 78 -38.25 -5.54 3.98
N LEU A 79 -39.02 -5.31 5.06
CA LEU A 79 -38.72 -5.89 6.37
C LEU A 79 -38.70 -7.42 6.31
N ALA A 80 -39.74 -8.03 5.75
CA ALA A 80 -39.83 -9.47 5.62
C ALA A 80 -38.68 -10.03 4.78
N LYS A 81 -38.34 -9.37 3.67
CA LYS A 81 -37.21 -9.74 2.81
C LYS A 81 -35.89 -9.74 3.57
N SER A 82 -35.60 -8.66 4.32
CA SER A 82 -34.35 -8.56 5.09
C SER A 82 -34.25 -9.62 6.19
N ILE A 83 -35.36 -9.97 6.85
CA ILE A 83 -35.38 -11.06 7.84
C ILE A 83 -35.03 -12.39 7.18
N MET A 84 -35.63 -12.69 6.02
CA MET A 84 -35.38 -13.93 5.29
C MET A 84 -33.93 -14.02 4.76
N GLU A 85 -33.38 -12.91 4.27
CA GLU A 85 -31.98 -12.83 3.84
C GLU A 85 -31.02 -13.11 5.00
N TYR A 86 -31.24 -12.50 6.17
CA TYR A 86 -30.41 -12.72 7.35
C TYR A 86 -30.41 -14.18 7.80
N ILE A 87 -31.58 -14.81 7.88
CA ILE A 87 -31.70 -16.22 8.25
C ILE A 87 -30.92 -17.11 7.27
N LYS A 88 -31.03 -16.83 5.97
CA LYS A 88 -30.35 -17.60 4.93
C LYS A 88 -28.82 -17.47 4.98
N GLU A 89 -28.29 -16.32 5.40
CA GLU A 89 -26.85 -16.12 5.58
C GLU A 89 -26.32 -16.81 6.84
N CYS A 90 -27.10 -16.86 7.92
CA CYS A 90 -26.72 -17.57 9.15
C CYS A 90 -26.73 -19.09 9.02
N ASP A 91 -27.54 -19.65 8.12
CA ASP A 91 -27.61 -21.10 7.87
C ASP A 91 -26.44 -21.63 6.99
N LYS A 92 -25.53 -20.76 6.56
CA LYS A 92 -24.39 -21.10 5.68
C LYS A 92 -23.07 -21.18 6.43
#